data_AF-A0A2K2BMB6-F1
#
_entry.id   AF-A0A2K2BMB6-F1
#
_cell.length_a   1.000
_cell.length_b   1.000
_cell.length_c   1.000
_cell.angle_alpha   90.00
_cell.angle_beta   90.00
_cell.angle_gamma   90.00
#
_symmetry.space_group_name_H-M   'P 1'
#
loop_
_entity.id
_entity.type
_entity.pdbx_description
1 polymer ?
#
loop_
_entity_poly.entity_id
_entity_poly.type
_entity_poly.pdbx_seq_one_letter_code
_entity_poly.pdbx_strand_id
1 'polypeptide(L)'
;MASATFSVAKPSLQASGKGFTDFSGLRSSSAFLPFTKKTSDDFVSVVAFQTSMGNSSGGYRKSAAEAKIKVAINGFGRIGRNFLRCWHGRKDSPLDVIAINDTGGVKQASHLLKYDSTLGIFDADVKPVGDNAISVDGKVIKVVSSRNPLDLPWKDMEVDLVIEGTGVFVDREGAGKHITAGAKKVIITAPGKGDIPTYVVGVNADAYTLMNLSSAMLLAPLTALLPSSRS
;
A
#
# COMPACT_ATOMS: atom_id res chain seq x y z
N MET A 1 41.17 -27.11 -49.16
CA MET A 1 42.06 -26.66 -48.06
C MET A 1 41.35 -25.54 -47.32
N ALA A 2 41.12 -25.47 -46.01
CA ALA A 2 41.42 -26.28 -44.83
C ALA A 2 40.22 -26.04 -43.86
N SER A 3 39.56 -27.08 -43.34
CA SER A 3 39.74 -27.71 -42.02
C SER A 3 39.36 -26.86 -40.80
N ALA A 4 38.47 -27.43 -39.99
CA ALA A 4 37.82 -26.89 -38.80
C ALA A 4 38.74 -26.75 -37.57
N THR A 5 38.29 -25.99 -36.56
CA THR A 5 37.93 -26.47 -35.20
C THR A 5 37.81 -25.27 -34.24
N PHE A 6 36.71 -25.17 -33.50
CA PHE A 6 36.68 -24.40 -32.26
C PHE A 6 36.06 -25.28 -31.18
N SER A 7 36.84 -25.51 -30.13
CA SER A 7 36.62 -26.50 -29.08
C SER A 7 35.68 -25.96 -28.00
N VAL A 8 34.69 -26.78 -27.60
CA VAL A 8 33.82 -26.55 -26.45
C VAL A 8 34.52 -27.09 -25.20
N ALA A 9 34.85 -26.21 -24.25
CA ALA A 9 35.36 -26.60 -22.94
C ALA A 9 34.20 -26.92 -21.99
N LYS A 10 34.09 -28.19 -21.58
CA LYS A 10 33.33 -28.64 -20.40
C LYS A 10 34.18 -28.42 -19.14
N PRO A 11 33.65 -27.83 -18.06
CA PRO A 11 34.27 -27.98 -16.75
C PRO A 11 33.89 -29.34 -16.16
N SER A 12 34.92 -30.17 -15.95
CA SER A 12 34.87 -31.46 -15.27
C SER A 12 34.66 -31.29 -13.77
N LEU A 13 33.69 -32.05 -13.23
CA LEU A 13 33.53 -32.33 -11.81
C LEU A 13 34.81 -32.95 -11.23
N GLN A 14 35.32 -32.38 -10.16
CA GLN A 14 36.28 -33.03 -9.28
C GLN A 14 35.65 -33.13 -7.89
N ALA A 15 35.17 -34.33 -7.58
CA ALA A 15 34.70 -34.72 -6.27
C ALA A 15 35.93 -34.89 -5.35
N SER A 16 35.95 -34.20 -4.22
CA SER A 16 36.78 -34.56 -3.07
C SER A 16 35.86 -34.83 -1.90
N GLY A 17 35.80 -36.11 -1.52
CA GLY A 17 34.97 -36.59 -0.42
C GLY A 17 35.63 -36.31 0.93
N LYS A 18 34.88 -35.60 1.79
CA LYS A 18 34.84 -35.73 3.26
C LYS A 18 33.40 -35.32 3.60
N GLY A 19 32.55 -36.20 4.13
CA GLY A 19 32.74 -36.90 5.39
C GLY A 19 31.69 -36.33 6.34
N PHE A 20 30.56 -37.02 6.41
CA PHE A 20 29.35 -36.66 7.13
C PHE A 20 29.52 -37.08 8.60
N THR A 21 30.12 -36.23 9.44
CA THR A 21 30.04 -36.29 10.92
C THR A 21 30.51 -34.96 11.52
N ASP A 22 29.89 -34.58 12.65
CA ASP A 22 30.31 -33.53 13.59
C ASP A 22 29.66 -32.13 13.45
N PHE A 23 28.35 -32.08 13.69
CA PHE A 23 27.69 -30.92 14.30
C PHE A 23 27.25 -31.29 15.73
N SER A 24 28.20 -31.36 16.65
CA SER A 24 27.95 -31.55 18.10
C SER A 24 28.00 -30.20 18.82
N GLY A 25 26.90 -29.45 18.73
CA GLY A 25 26.79 -28.12 19.33
C GLY A 25 25.39 -27.76 19.83
N LEU A 26 24.55 -28.74 20.17
CA LEU A 26 23.29 -28.50 20.89
C LEU A 26 23.49 -28.75 22.38
N ARG A 27 23.89 -27.70 23.11
CA ARG A 27 23.58 -27.63 24.53
C ARG A 27 22.14 -27.15 24.68
N SER A 28 21.31 -28.09 25.13
CA SER A 28 19.98 -27.84 25.65
C SER A 28 20.07 -26.83 26.81
N SER A 29 19.52 -25.65 26.60
CA SER A 29 19.06 -24.79 27.68
C SER A 29 17.58 -24.55 27.45
N SER A 30 16.77 -25.28 28.22
CA SER A 30 15.36 -25.01 28.45
C SER A 30 15.21 -23.61 29.06
N ALA A 31 14.89 -22.63 28.23
CA ALA A 31 14.31 -21.38 28.66
C ALA A 31 13.02 -21.18 27.87
N PHE A 32 11.90 -21.45 28.53
CA PHE A 32 10.57 -21.11 28.06
C PHE A 32 10.52 -19.61 27.79
N LEU A 33 10.45 -19.21 26.52
CA LEU A 33 10.04 -17.87 26.12
C LEU A 33 8.57 -17.94 25.68
N PRO A 34 7.70 -17.06 26.20
CA PRO A 34 6.31 -17.04 25.77
C PRO A 34 6.27 -16.51 24.34
N PHE A 35 5.69 -17.34 23.46
CA PHE A 35 5.21 -16.95 22.15
C PHE A 35 4.20 -15.81 22.32
N THR A 36 4.64 -14.56 22.13
CA THR A 36 3.74 -13.41 21.99
C THR A 36 3.65 -13.05 20.52
N LYS A 37 2.56 -13.53 19.92
CA LYS A 37 2.07 -13.12 18.61
C LYS A 37 1.68 -11.64 18.74
N LYS A 38 2.57 -10.71 18.37
CA LYS A 38 2.28 -9.27 18.46
C LYS A 38 1.58 -8.80 17.18
N THR A 39 0.26 -8.80 17.30
CA THR A 39 -0.78 -8.37 16.38
C THR A 39 -0.79 -6.84 16.21
N SER A 40 -1.56 -6.39 15.24
CA SER A 40 -1.95 -5.03 14.80
C SER A 40 -2.43 -4.03 15.89
N ASP A 41 -2.16 -4.30 17.17
CA ASP A 41 -2.78 -3.66 18.31
C ASP A 41 -2.14 -2.32 18.70
N ASP A 42 -0.92 -2.05 18.21
CA ASP A 42 -0.19 -0.82 18.58
C ASP A 42 -0.80 0.45 17.93
N PHE A 43 -1.51 0.33 16.79
CA PHE A 43 -2.20 1.47 16.16
C PHE A 43 -3.64 1.65 16.69
N VAL A 44 -4.35 0.54 16.93
CA VAL A 44 -5.72 0.53 17.47
C VAL A 44 -5.77 1.05 18.91
N SER A 45 -4.75 0.72 19.72
CA SER A 45 -4.66 1.15 21.12
C SER A 45 -4.52 2.66 21.30
N VAL A 46 -3.79 3.35 20.43
CA VAL A 46 -3.62 4.81 20.49
C VAL A 46 -4.92 5.54 20.13
N VAL A 47 -5.64 5.05 19.12
CA VAL A 47 -6.95 5.59 18.72
C VAL A 47 -7.99 5.35 19.84
N ALA A 48 -7.93 4.19 20.49
CA ALA A 48 -8.80 3.89 21.64
C ALA A 48 -8.48 4.78 22.86
N PHE A 49 -7.21 5.03 23.15
CA PHE A 49 -6.78 5.82 24.32
C PHE A 49 -7.26 7.28 24.25
N GLN A 50 -7.16 7.90 23.08
CA GLN A 50 -7.62 9.28 22.85
C GLN A 50 -9.13 9.45 23.06
N THR A 51 -9.90 8.37 22.99
CA THR A 51 -11.37 8.37 23.16
C THR A 51 -11.80 8.28 24.63
N SER A 52 -10.88 7.95 25.55
CA SER A 52 -11.20 7.71 26.97
C SER A 52 -11.12 8.95 27.89
N MET A 53 -10.54 10.06 27.43
CA MET A 53 -10.32 11.27 28.25
C MET A 53 -11.31 12.42 27.97
N GLY A 54 -12.55 12.11 27.58
CA GLY A 54 -13.59 13.13 27.38
C GLY A 54 -14.98 12.59 27.68
N ASN A 55 -15.40 12.63 28.95
CA ASN A 55 -16.77 12.31 29.33
C ASN A 55 -17.47 13.58 29.80
N SER A 56 -18.54 14.03 29.11
CA SER A 56 -19.88 14.21 29.68
C SER A 56 -20.82 15.04 28.78
N SER A 57 -22.04 14.52 28.66
CA SER A 57 -23.29 15.12 28.13
C SER A 57 -23.56 15.06 26.63
N GLY A 58 -24.75 14.54 26.29
CA GLY A 58 -25.43 14.78 25.02
C GLY A 58 -25.31 13.64 24.01
N GLY A 59 -26.44 13.01 23.68
CA GLY A 59 -26.49 11.80 22.88
C GLY A 59 -25.96 11.92 21.45
N TYR A 60 -25.28 10.86 21.00
CA TYR A 60 -25.47 10.18 19.73
C TYR A 60 -24.79 8.82 19.89
N ARG A 61 -25.52 7.71 19.79
CA ARG A 61 -24.92 6.37 19.73
C ARG A 61 -24.23 6.22 18.38
N LYS A 62 -23.00 6.71 18.27
CA LYS A 62 -22.08 6.30 17.21
C LYS A 62 -21.76 4.84 17.54
N SER A 63 -22.42 3.89 16.88
CA SER A 63 -21.98 2.49 16.97
C SER A 63 -20.52 2.48 16.58
N ALA A 64 -19.68 1.84 17.38
CA ALA A 64 -18.27 1.65 17.10
C ALA A 64 -18.12 0.75 15.85
N ALA A 65 -18.39 1.32 14.67
CA ALA A 65 -17.75 0.87 13.46
C ALA A 65 -16.26 1.10 13.69
N GLU A 66 -15.48 0.02 13.68
CA GLU A 66 -14.03 0.04 13.75
C GLU A 66 -13.50 1.20 12.90
N ALA A 67 -12.74 2.12 13.51
CA ALA A 67 -12.32 3.34 12.85
C ALA A 67 -11.32 3.00 11.73
N LYS A 68 -11.81 2.92 10.48
CA LYS A 68 -10.98 2.69 9.30
C LYS A 68 -10.23 3.95 8.90
N ILE A 69 -9.01 3.78 8.41
CA ILE A 69 -8.15 4.85 7.91
C ILE A 69 -8.72 5.32 6.56
N LYS A 70 -9.10 6.59 6.46
CA LYS A 70 -9.63 7.18 5.22
C LYS A 70 -8.51 7.42 4.22
N VAL A 71 -8.61 6.75 3.08
CA VAL A 71 -7.59 6.78 2.01
C VAL A 71 -8.10 7.53 0.79
N ALA A 72 -7.27 8.44 0.28
CA ALA A 72 -7.42 9.04 -1.04
C ALA A 72 -6.31 8.58 -1.98
N ILE A 73 -6.63 8.37 -3.25
CA ILE A 73 -5.67 8.00 -4.30
C ILE A 73 -5.43 9.22 -5.18
N ASN A 74 -4.21 9.75 -5.21
CA ASN A 74 -3.83 10.81 -6.14
C ASN A 74 -3.20 10.21 -7.39
N GLY A 75 -3.86 10.38 -8.55
CA GLY A 75 -3.41 9.79 -9.81
C GLY A 75 -3.96 8.38 -10.04
N PHE A 76 -4.99 8.29 -10.89
CA PHE A 76 -5.69 7.03 -11.19
C PHE A 76 -5.14 6.32 -12.44
N GLY A 77 -3.81 6.35 -12.57
CA GLY A 77 -3.05 5.57 -13.55
C GLY A 77 -3.00 4.08 -13.20
N ARG A 78 -2.03 3.36 -13.79
CA ARG A 78 -1.86 1.90 -13.55
C ARG A 78 -1.74 1.56 -12.06
N ILE A 79 -0.89 2.28 -11.32
CA ILE A 79 -0.66 2.03 -9.89
C ILE A 79 -1.91 2.33 -9.06
N GLY A 80 -2.55 3.47 -9.25
CA GLY A 80 -3.76 3.85 -8.52
C GLY A 80 -4.92 2.86 -8.74
N ARG A 81 -5.15 2.43 -9.98
CA ARG A 81 -6.18 1.41 -10.28
C ARG A 81 -5.87 0.06 -9.67
N ASN A 82 -4.61 -0.38 -9.75
CA ASN A 82 -4.18 -1.63 -9.15
C ASN A 82 -4.30 -1.58 -7.63
N PHE A 83 -3.94 -0.47 -6.99
CA PHE A 83 -4.15 -0.29 -5.55
C PHE A 83 -5.62 -0.49 -5.18
N LEU A 84 -6.55 0.13 -5.91
CA LEU A 84 -7.99 -0.03 -5.65
C LEU A 84 -8.45 -1.48 -5.84
N ARG A 85 -8.05 -2.14 -6.94
CA ARG A 85 -8.36 -3.57 -7.18
C ARG A 85 -7.85 -4.47 -6.05
N CYS A 86 -6.62 -4.25 -5.60
CA CYS A 86 -6.00 -5.04 -4.53
C CYS A 86 -6.62 -4.76 -3.17
N TRP A 87 -6.99 -3.50 -2.90
CA TRP A 87 -7.72 -3.11 -1.69
C TRP A 87 -9.10 -3.76 -1.65
N HIS A 88 -9.84 -3.75 -2.76
CA HIS A 88 -11.17 -4.36 -2.86
C HIS A 88 -11.13 -5.89 -2.62
N GLY A 89 -10.09 -6.58 -3.09
CA GLY A 89 -9.90 -8.01 -2.84
C GLY A 89 -9.62 -8.39 -1.37
N ARG A 90 -9.46 -7.43 -0.45
CA ARG A 90 -9.15 -7.66 0.97
C ARG A 90 -10.39 -7.46 1.84
N LYS A 91 -10.90 -8.55 2.42
CA LYS A 91 -12.12 -8.55 3.27
C LYS A 91 -11.96 -7.70 4.55
N ASP A 92 -10.82 -7.83 5.22
CA ASP A 92 -10.56 -7.19 6.52
C ASP A 92 -9.47 -6.11 6.41
N SER A 93 -9.66 -5.19 5.47
CA SER A 93 -8.74 -4.07 5.30
C SER A 93 -9.03 -2.97 6.32
N PRO A 94 -8.00 -2.48 7.06
CA PRO A 94 -8.14 -1.30 7.92
C PRO A 94 -8.24 0.01 7.12
N LEU A 95 -8.03 -0.06 5.80
CA LEU A 95 -8.11 1.07 4.90
C LEU A 95 -9.53 1.21 4.35
N ASP A 96 -9.97 2.45 4.22
CA ASP A 96 -11.22 2.80 3.57
C ASP A 96 -10.96 3.79 2.42
N VAL A 97 -11.04 3.33 1.17
CA VAL A 97 -10.83 4.20 0.00
C VAL A 97 -12.08 5.04 -0.22
N ILE A 98 -11.95 6.36 -0.01
CA ILE A 98 -13.07 7.30 -0.05
C ILE A 98 -13.02 8.26 -1.25
N ALA A 99 -11.83 8.51 -1.79
CA ALA A 99 -11.63 9.48 -2.87
C ALA A 99 -10.53 9.06 -3.85
N ILE A 100 -10.70 9.49 -5.10
CA ILE A 100 -9.74 9.36 -6.20
C ILE A 100 -9.60 10.74 -6.84
N ASN A 101 -8.38 11.23 -7.01
CA ASN A 101 -8.11 12.36 -7.88
C ASN A 101 -7.68 11.87 -9.26
N ASP A 102 -8.44 12.24 -10.28
CA ASP A 102 -8.14 11.91 -11.67
C ASP A 102 -8.64 12.99 -12.63
N THR A 103 -7.77 13.42 -13.55
CA THR A 103 -8.10 14.48 -14.53
C THR A 103 -8.94 13.98 -15.70
N GLY A 104 -9.05 12.67 -15.91
CA GLY A 104 -9.87 12.07 -16.96
C GLY A 104 -11.36 11.95 -16.58
N GLY A 105 -11.69 12.18 -15.32
CA GLY A 105 -13.06 12.21 -14.81
C GLY A 105 -13.69 10.82 -14.64
N VAL A 106 -14.93 10.81 -14.13
CA VAL A 106 -15.63 9.59 -13.69
C VAL A 106 -15.76 8.54 -14.79
N LYS A 107 -16.15 8.94 -16.00
CA LYS A 107 -16.40 8.00 -17.10
C LYS A 107 -15.11 7.27 -17.52
N GLN A 108 -14.00 8.00 -17.62
CA GLN A 108 -12.73 7.39 -17.99
C GLN A 108 -12.19 6.52 -16.84
N ALA A 109 -12.22 7.04 -15.61
CA ALA A 109 -11.76 6.32 -14.42
C ALA A 109 -12.52 4.99 -14.23
N SER A 110 -13.85 5.00 -14.30
CA SER A 110 -14.68 3.78 -14.16
C SER A 110 -14.41 2.76 -15.27
N HIS A 111 -14.29 3.21 -16.52
CA HIS A 111 -14.01 2.32 -17.65
C HIS A 111 -12.63 1.66 -17.51
N LEU A 112 -11.59 2.45 -17.22
CA LEU A 112 -10.23 1.94 -17.04
C LEU A 112 -10.05 1.11 -15.78
N LEU A 113 -10.88 1.32 -14.75
CA LEU A 113 -10.93 0.45 -13.59
C LEU A 113 -11.55 -0.90 -13.93
N LYS A 114 -12.63 -0.94 -14.73
CA LYS A 114 -13.31 -2.18 -15.11
C LYS A 114 -12.51 -3.00 -16.12
N TYR A 115 -11.89 -2.36 -17.11
CA TYR A 115 -11.19 -3.02 -18.21
C TYR A 115 -9.70 -2.68 -18.19
N ASP A 116 -8.85 -3.67 -17.95
CA ASP A 116 -7.40 -3.54 -18.06
C ASP A 116 -6.86 -4.59 -19.03
N SER A 117 -5.95 -4.20 -19.92
CA SER A 117 -5.41 -5.09 -20.96
C SER A 117 -4.46 -6.15 -20.42
N THR A 118 -3.83 -5.91 -19.26
CA THR A 118 -2.84 -6.81 -18.67
C THR A 118 -3.48 -7.69 -17.59
N LEU A 119 -4.29 -7.10 -16.72
CA LEU A 119 -4.94 -7.81 -15.60
C LEU A 119 -6.35 -8.31 -15.93
N GLY A 120 -6.87 -8.00 -17.13
CA GLY A 120 -8.21 -8.37 -17.55
C GLY A 120 -9.32 -7.54 -16.91
N ILE A 121 -10.54 -8.09 -17.00
CA ILE A 121 -11.75 -7.49 -16.48
C ILE A 121 -11.74 -7.59 -14.95
N PHE A 122 -11.98 -6.48 -14.27
CA PHE A 122 -12.10 -6.45 -12.83
C PHE A 122 -13.43 -7.09 -12.40
N ASP A 123 -13.37 -8.12 -11.56
CA ASP A 123 -14.53 -8.84 -11.02
C ASP A 123 -15.21 -8.07 -9.89
N ALA A 124 -15.71 -6.89 -10.24
CA ALA A 124 -16.53 -6.02 -9.40
C ALA A 124 -17.53 -5.26 -10.28
N ASP A 125 -18.70 -4.92 -9.75
CA ASP A 125 -19.68 -4.06 -10.39
C ASP A 125 -19.22 -2.59 -10.29
N VAL A 126 -18.58 -2.11 -11.36
CA VAL A 126 -18.05 -0.73 -11.46
C VAL A 126 -19.02 0.13 -12.26
N LYS A 127 -19.58 1.16 -11.62
CA LYS A 127 -20.56 2.07 -12.24
C LYS A 127 -20.23 3.53 -11.99
N PRO A 128 -20.29 4.42 -13.00
CA PRO A 128 -20.38 5.86 -12.78
C PRO A 128 -21.56 6.21 -11.86
N VAL A 129 -21.36 7.14 -10.94
CA VAL A 129 -22.42 7.73 -10.12
C VAL A 129 -22.37 9.23 -10.33
N GLY A 130 -23.21 9.72 -11.24
CA GLY A 130 -23.16 11.11 -11.71
C GLY A 130 -21.78 11.45 -12.30
N ASP A 131 -21.38 12.71 -12.13
CA ASP A 131 -20.14 13.25 -12.70
C ASP A 131 -18.99 13.35 -11.68
N ASN A 132 -19.21 12.93 -10.44
CA ASN A 132 -18.27 13.13 -9.34
C ASN A 132 -18.00 11.89 -8.46
N ALA A 133 -18.47 10.70 -8.85
CA ALA A 133 -18.20 9.47 -8.10
C ALA A 133 -18.24 8.20 -8.97
N ILE A 134 -17.59 7.15 -8.46
CA ILE A 134 -17.73 5.78 -8.96
C ILE A 134 -18.28 4.88 -7.86
N SER A 135 -19.11 3.92 -8.22
CA SER A 135 -19.52 2.81 -7.36
C SER A 135 -18.71 1.58 -7.72
N VAL A 136 -18.22 0.85 -6.71
CA VAL A 136 -17.58 -0.45 -6.82
C VAL A 136 -18.29 -1.40 -5.86
N ASP A 137 -19.09 -2.33 -6.39
CA ASP A 137 -19.97 -3.22 -5.60
C ASP A 137 -20.85 -2.47 -4.60
N GLY A 138 -21.41 -1.34 -5.03
CA GLY A 138 -22.28 -0.50 -4.20
C GLY A 138 -21.53 0.49 -3.30
N LYS A 139 -20.21 0.34 -3.12
CA LYS A 139 -19.41 1.34 -2.39
C LYS A 139 -19.14 2.55 -3.28
N VAL A 140 -19.61 3.72 -2.83
CA VAL A 140 -19.37 5.00 -3.50
C VAL A 140 -18.00 5.56 -3.11
N ILE A 141 -17.21 5.91 -4.13
CA ILE A 141 -15.89 6.53 -4.02
C ILE A 141 -15.95 7.85 -4.79
N LYS A 142 -15.64 8.97 -4.14
CA LYS A 142 -15.67 10.28 -4.79
C LYS A 142 -14.54 10.40 -5.81
N VAL A 143 -14.83 11.02 -6.94
CA VAL A 143 -13.85 11.39 -7.95
C VAL A 143 -13.73 12.91 -7.95
N VAL A 144 -12.54 13.38 -7.61
CA VAL A 144 -12.16 14.79 -7.71
C VAL A 144 -11.19 14.97 -8.87
N SER A 145 -11.03 16.21 -9.33
CA SER A 145 -10.15 16.52 -10.46
C SER A 145 -9.44 17.84 -10.19
N SER A 146 -8.17 17.76 -9.81
CA SER A 146 -7.25 18.90 -9.81
C SER A 146 -5.84 18.43 -10.11
N ARG A 147 -5.08 19.25 -10.84
CA ARG A 147 -3.65 19.03 -11.09
C ARG A 147 -2.77 19.54 -9.94
N ASN A 148 -3.30 20.47 -9.15
CA ASN A 148 -2.58 21.05 -8.03
C ASN A 148 -3.05 20.39 -6.73
N PRO A 149 -2.18 19.68 -6.01
CA PRO A 149 -2.50 19.03 -4.74
C PRO A 149 -3.13 19.94 -3.68
N LEU A 150 -2.81 21.23 -3.69
CA LEU A 150 -3.31 22.20 -2.71
C LEU A 150 -4.80 22.50 -2.85
N ASP A 151 -5.37 22.30 -4.04
CA ASP A 151 -6.78 22.57 -4.32
C ASP A 151 -7.66 21.35 -4.00
N LEU A 152 -7.06 20.24 -3.56
CA LEU A 152 -7.78 19.01 -3.26
C LEU A 152 -8.45 19.11 -1.88
N PRO A 153 -9.72 18.68 -1.74
CA PRO A 153 -10.51 18.84 -0.53
C PRO A 153 -10.18 17.79 0.55
N TRP A 154 -8.90 17.53 0.81
CA TRP A 154 -8.47 16.48 1.76
C TRP A 154 -8.89 16.76 3.19
N LYS A 155 -8.80 18.03 3.61
CA LYS A 155 -9.28 18.47 4.92
C LYS A 155 -10.77 18.19 5.11
N ASP A 156 -11.59 18.59 4.13
CA ASP A 156 -13.05 18.47 4.20
C ASP A 156 -13.52 17.01 4.14
N MET A 157 -12.75 16.16 3.47
CA MET A 157 -13.00 14.71 3.40
C MET A 157 -12.39 13.93 4.58
N GLU A 158 -11.65 14.62 5.47
CA GLU A 158 -10.92 14.03 6.60
C GLU A 158 -9.96 12.91 6.15
N VAL A 159 -9.19 13.14 5.09
CA VAL A 159 -8.27 12.13 4.56
C VAL A 159 -7.13 11.88 5.53
N ASP A 160 -6.95 10.63 5.95
CA ASP A 160 -5.84 10.24 6.80
C ASP A 160 -4.58 9.93 5.98
N LEU A 161 -4.76 9.28 4.83
CA LEU A 161 -3.67 8.78 4.01
C LEU A 161 -3.91 9.08 2.53
N VAL A 162 -2.92 9.71 1.89
CA VAL A 162 -2.89 9.85 0.43
C VAL A 162 -1.92 8.84 -0.15
N ILE A 163 -2.38 8.08 -1.15
CA ILE A 163 -1.53 7.27 -2.03
C ILE A 163 -1.18 8.14 -3.24
N GLU A 164 0.06 8.63 -3.29
CA GLU A 164 0.60 9.43 -4.38
C GLU A 164 1.08 8.51 -5.51
N GLY A 165 0.23 8.38 -6.53
CA GLY A 165 0.35 7.50 -7.68
C GLY A 165 0.60 8.20 -9.02
N THR A 166 0.77 9.53 -9.03
CA THR A 166 1.02 10.30 -10.26
C THR A 166 2.46 10.13 -10.76
N GLY A 167 3.41 9.91 -9.86
CA GLY A 167 4.84 9.92 -10.15
C GLY A 167 5.43 11.33 -10.37
N VAL A 168 4.63 12.39 -10.21
CA VAL A 168 5.07 13.79 -10.34
C VAL A 168 5.59 14.32 -9.01
N PHE A 169 4.87 14.06 -7.92
CA PHE A 169 5.18 14.57 -6.58
C PHE A 169 6.02 13.56 -5.79
N VAL A 170 7.31 13.46 -6.15
CA VAL A 170 8.25 12.47 -5.61
C VAL A 170 9.25 13.01 -4.60
N ASP A 171 9.20 14.30 -4.28
CA ASP A 171 10.01 14.95 -3.26
C ASP A 171 9.15 15.43 -2.07
N ARG A 172 9.80 15.83 -0.97
CA ARG A 172 9.10 16.23 0.25
C ARG A 172 8.22 17.45 0.02
N GLU A 173 8.70 18.41 -0.78
CA GLU A 173 7.96 19.62 -1.08
C GLU A 173 6.70 19.33 -1.90
N GLY A 174 6.84 18.56 -2.98
CA GLY A 174 5.74 18.18 -3.86
C GLY A 174 4.69 17.34 -3.14
N ALA A 175 5.10 16.26 -2.48
CA ALA A 175 4.19 15.39 -1.75
C ALA A 175 3.60 16.08 -0.50
N GLY A 176 4.38 16.98 0.13
CA GLY A 176 3.97 17.77 1.29
C GLY A 176 2.77 18.67 1.01
N LYS A 177 2.51 19.04 -0.24
CA LYS A 177 1.30 19.80 -0.63
C LYS A 177 0.00 19.09 -0.25
N HIS A 178 -0.03 17.75 -0.27
CA HIS A 178 -1.20 17.01 0.22
C HIS A 178 -1.43 17.15 1.72
N ILE A 179 -0.35 17.27 2.50
CA ILE A 179 -0.43 17.50 3.94
C ILE A 179 -0.97 18.90 4.19
N THR A 180 -0.47 19.89 3.45
CA THR A 180 -1.00 21.26 3.48
C THR A 180 -2.48 21.32 3.11
N ALA A 181 -2.92 20.49 2.15
CA ALA A 181 -4.34 20.35 1.78
C ALA A 181 -5.21 19.63 2.85
N GLY A 182 -4.59 19.10 3.91
CA GLY A 182 -5.27 18.53 5.08
C GLY A 182 -5.12 17.02 5.27
N ALA A 183 -4.36 16.33 4.42
CA ALA A 183 -4.08 14.91 4.64
C ALA A 183 -3.11 14.72 5.82
N LYS A 184 -3.28 13.66 6.62
CA LYS A 184 -2.36 13.40 7.75
C LYS A 184 -1.03 12.78 7.32
N LYS A 185 -1.06 11.90 6.30
CA LYS A 185 0.11 11.19 5.78
C LYS A 185 0.05 11.02 4.27
N VAL A 186 1.24 10.87 3.66
CA VAL A 186 1.39 10.61 2.22
C VAL A 186 2.33 9.42 2.01
N ILE A 187 1.91 8.49 1.17
CA ILE A 187 2.75 7.41 0.64
C ILE A 187 3.03 7.67 -0.83
N ILE A 188 4.30 7.77 -1.18
CA ILE A 188 4.76 7.92 -2.56
C ILE A 188 4.99 6.52 -3.14
N THR A 189 4.43 6.24 -4.31
CA THR A 189 4.52 4.92 -4.97
C THR A 189 5.61 4.83 -6.03
N ALA A 190 6.43 5.87 -6.15
CA ALA A 190 7.58 5.98 -7.02
C ALA A 190 8.85 6.28 -6.21
N PRO A 191 10.06 6.05 -6.75
CA PRO A 191 11.31 6.42 -6.10
C PRO A 191 11.32 7.87 -5.63
N GLY A 192 11.38 8.06 -4.32
CA GLY A 192 11.45 9.38 -3.71
C GLY A 192 12.77 10.08 -4.05
N LYS A 193 12.73 11.40 -4.13
CA LYS A 193 13.91 12.26 -4.26
C LYS A 193 14.26 12.89 -2.92
N GLY A 194 15.57 13.04 -2.68
CA GLY A 194 16.08 13.67 -1.47
C GLY A 194 16.02 12.72 -0.27
N ASP A 195 15.59 13.26 0.87
CA ASP A 195 15.67 12.64 2.18
C ASP A 195 14.35 11.98 2.62
N ILE A 196 13.63 11.38 1.67
CA ILE A 196 12.42 10.61 1.94
C ILE A 196 12.80 9.16 2.27
N PRO A 197 12.42 8.64 3.44
CA PRO A 197 12.68 7.25 3.77
C PRO A 197 11.89 6.31 2.86
N THR A 198 12.59 5.29 2.36
CA THR A 198 12.04 4.27 1.45
C THR A 198 12.02 2.91 2.12
N TYR A 199 10.83 2.31 2.12
CA TYR A 199 10.56 1.03 2.76
C TYR A 199 10.11 0.03 1.72
N VAL A 200 10.70 -1.16 1.76
CA VAL A 200 10.37 -2.29 0.92
C VAL A 200 9.85 -3.39 1.85
N VAL A 201 8.64 -3.85 1.58
CA VAL A 201 8.00 -4.92 2.36
C VAL A 201 8.85 -6.19 2.22
N GLY A 202 9.22 -6.78 3.36
CA GLY A 202 10.07 -7.97 3.41
C GLY A 202 11.57 -7.70 3.37
N VAL A 203 12.01 -6.43 3.30
CA VAL A 203 13.45 -6.07 3.36
C VAL A 203 13.75 -5.17 4.55
N ASN A 204 13.10 -4.01 4.64
CA ASN A 204 13.39 -2.99 5.66
C ASN A 204 12.14 -2.27 6.18
N ALA A 205 10.95 -2.84 5.96
CA ALA A 205 9.69 -2.23 6.40
C ALA A 205 9.52 -2.18 7.92
N ASP A 206 10.24 -3.02 8.66
CA ASP A 206 10.36 -3.03 10.11
C ASP A 206 11.07 -1.78 10.66
N ALA A 207 11.91 -1.12 9.86
CA ALA A 207 12.52 0.15 10.21
C ALA A 207 11.52 1.33 10.19
N TYR A 208 10.29 1.12 9.72
CA TYR A 208 9.26 2.16 9.75
C TYR A 208 8.79 2.40 11.18
N THR A 209 9.09 3.58 11.72
CA THR A 209 8.59 4.03 13.03
C THR A 209 7.56 5.15 12.86
N LEU A 210 6.60 5.22 13.79
CA LEU A 210 5.54 6.24 13.77
C LEU A 210 6.08 7.68 13.84
N MET A 211 7.32 7.87 14.28
CA MET A 211 8.00 9.17 14.35
C MET A 211 8.57 9.66 13.01
N ASN A 212 8.63 8.83 11.97
CA ASN A 212 9.08 9.24 10.63
C ASN A 212 7.94 9.99 9.91
N LEU A 213 7.62 11.17 10.45
CA LEU A 213 6.47 12.03 10.15
C LEU A 213 6.78 13.03 9.03
N SER A 214 6.63 12.60 7.78
CA SER A 214 6.14 13.49 6.71
C SER A 214 5.81 12.74 5.42
N SER A 215 6.54 11.66 5.10
CA SER A 215 6.46 11.02 3.78
C SER A 215 7.07 9.63 3.90
N ALA A 216 6.30 8.57 3.70
CA ALA A 216 6.83 7.21 3.72
C ALA A 216 6.66 6.61 2.33
N MET A 217 7.75 6.34 1.62
CA MET A 217 7.66 5.58 0.38
C MET A 217 7.53 4.10 0.75
N LEU A 218 6.43 3.46 0.36
CA LEU A 218 6.28 2.01 0.48
C LEU A 218 6.37 1.41 -0.93
N LEU A 219 7.53 0.84 -1.26
CA LEU A 219 7.67 -0.03 -2.42
C LEU A 219 7.13 -1.40 -2.01
N ALA A 220 5.81 -1.59 -2.11
CA ALA A 220 5.26 -2.92 -2.09
C ALA A 220 5.65 -3.59 -3.42
N PRO A 221 6.39 -4.72 -3.42
CA PRO A 221 6.55 -5.47 -4.65
C PRO A 221 5.15 -5.80 -5.18
N LEU A 222 4.91 -5.62 -6.48
CA LEU A 222 3.61 -5.88 -7.11
C LEU A 222 3.08 -7.30 -6.78
N THR A 223 4.00 -8.23 -6.48
CA THR A 223 3.76 -9.60 -5.99
C THR A 223 3.12 -9.70 -4.61
N ALA A 224 3.25 -8.70 -3.72
CA ALA A 224 2.56 -8.67 -2.41
C ALA A 224 1.13 -8.09 -2.49
N LEU A 225 0.74 -7.58 -3.66
CA LEU A 225 -0.57 -6.98 -3.92
C LEU A 225 -1.49 -7.88 -4.76
N LEU A 226 -0.91 -8.83 -5.51
CA LEU A 226 -1.68 -9.85 -6.21
C LEU A 226 -2.02 -11.02 -5.25
N PRO A 227 -3.25 -11.55 -5.27
CA PRO A 227 -3.54 -12.76 -4.51
C PRO A 227 -2.62 -13.88 -5.00
N SER A 228 -1.97 -14.57 -4.06
CA SER A 228 -1.19 -15.76 -4.39
C SER A 228 -2.12 -16.76 -5.08
N SER A 229 -1.96 -16.94 -6.39
CA SER A 229 -2.60 -18.05 -7.10
C SER A 229 -2.03 -19.34 -6.53
N ARG A 230 -2.75 -19.98 -5.61
CA ARG A 230 -2.45 -21.33 -5.17
C ARG A 230 -2.80 -22.27 -6.32
N SER A 231 -1.79 -22.92 -6.89
CA SER A 231 -1.91 -24.23 -7.54
C SER A 231 -1.92 -25.31 -6.47
#